data_AF-A0A7J2XCM6-F1
#
_entry.id   AF-A0A7J2XCM6-F1
#
_cell.length_a   1.000
_cell.length_b   1.000
_cell.length_c   1.000
_cell.angle_alpha   90.00
_cell.angle_beta   90.00
_cell.angle_gamma   90.00
#
_symmetry.space_group_name_H-M   'P 1'
#
loop_
_entity.id
_entity.type
_entity.pdbx_description
1 polymer ?
#
loop_
_entity_poly.entity_id
_entity_poly.type
_entity_poly.pdbx_seq_one_letter_code
_entity_poly.pdbx_strand_id
1 'polypeptide(L)'
;YMRKGEIDLVLVGADRIARNGDFANKIGTYEKAVLAKENNIPFYVAAPFSTFDGNIERGDDIPIEERDEEEIKVIRDTEIFPKWMKVKNPAFDVTPSRYVTAFITEKGIFKPGDIERYLEVIA
;
A
#
# COMPACT_ATOMS: atom_id res chain seq x y z
N TYR A 1 3.90 -13.90 -14.42
CA TYR A 1 4.70 -14.23 -13.24
C TYR A 1 3.83 -14.89 -12.16
N MET A 2 2.99 -14.15 -11.41
CA MET A 2 2.17 -14.74 -10.33
C MET A 2 1.34 -15.95 -10.76
N ARG A 3 0.50 -15.82 -11.80
CA ARG A 3 -0.32 -16.93 -12.33
C ARG A 3 0.50 -18.14 -12.84
N LYS A 4 1.75 -17.90 -13.23
CA LYS A 4 2.64 -18.97 -13.71
C LYS A 4 3.33 -19.70 -12.56
N GLY A 5 3.13 -19.28 -11.31
CA GLY A 5 3.83 -19.83 -10.14
C GLY A 5 5.31 -19.41 -10.07
N GLU A 6 5.69 -18.33 -10.74
CA GLU A 6 7.08 -17.85 -10.80
C GLU A 6 7.43 -16.88 -9.65
N ILE A 7 6.47 -16.60 -8.75
CA ILE A 7 6.63 -15.64 -7.66
C ILE A 7 6.27 -16.32 -6.35
N ASP A 8 7.24 -16.40 -5.42
CA ASP A 8 7.07 -17.04 -4.12
C ASP A 8 6.50 -16.09 -3.05
N LEU A 9 6.71 -14.78 -3.21
CA LEU A 9 6.44 -13.76 -2.20
C LEU A 9 6.22 -12.40 -2.85
N VAL A 10 5.32 -11.60 -2.29
CA VAL A 10 5.28 -10.15 -2.52
C VAL A 10 5.73 -9.42 -1.25
N LEU A 11 6.65 -8.48 -1.41
CA LEU A 11 7.12 -7.59 -0.35
C LEU A 11 7.05 -6.15 -0.83
N VAL A 12 6.36 -5.29 -0.08
CA VAL A 12 6.22 -3.85 -0.37
C VAL A 12 6.58 -3.01 0.85
N GLY A 13 6.79 -1.72 0.63
CA GLY A 13 6.80 -0.72 1.70
C GLY A 13 5.40 -0.28 2.12
N ALA A 14 5.34 0.73 2.97
CA ALA A 14 4.13 1.50 3.25
C ALA A 14 4.50 2.97 3.50
N ASP A 15 3.59 3.87 3.15
CA ASP A 15 3.69 5.29 3.45
C ASP A 15 2.94 5.64 4.74
N ARG A 16 1.81 4.95 5.01
CA ARG A 16 1.05 5.10 6.25
C ARG A 16 0.24 3.84 6.55
N ILE A 17 0.22 3.40 7.80
CA ILE A 17 -0.55 2.24 8.26
C ILE A 17 -1.54 2.69 9.34
N ALA A 18 -2.84 2.44 9.14
CA ALA A 18 -3.90 2.74 10.09
C ALA A 18 -3.96 1.71 11.22
N ARG A 19 -4.72 2.00 12.29
CA ARG A 19 -4.86 1.11 13.46
C ARG A 19 -5.41 -0.26 13.10
N ASN A 20 -6.37 -0.34 12.18
CA ASN A 20 -6.92 -1.61 11.68
C ASN A 20 -5.98 -2.38 10.73
N GLY A 21 -4.77 -1.85 10.48
CA GLY A 21 -3.76 -2.42 9.60
C GLY A 21 -3.96 -2.15 8.11
N ASP A 22 -5.03 -1.46 7.71
CA ASP A 22 -5.12 -0.98 6.34
C ASP A 22 -3.99 0.03 6.11
N PHE A 23 -3.41 0.02 4.91
CA PHE A 23 -2.24 0.87 4.67
C PHE A 23 -2.30 1.51 3.30
N ALA A 24 -1.78 2.73 3.24
CA ALA A 24 -1.49 3.42 2.00
C ALA A 24 -0.05 3.14 1.57
N ASN A 25 0.12 2.85 0.28
CA ASN A 25 1.42 2.74 -0.39
C ASN A 25 1.28 3.19 -1.85
N LYS A 26 2.40 3.31 -2.56
CA LYS A 26 2.43 3.72 -3.97
C LYS A 26 1.34 3.02 -4.81
N ILE A 27 0.64 3.80 -5.64
CA ILE A 27 -0.44 3.33 -6.52
C ILE A 27 -0.03 2.06 -7.30
N GLY A 28 -0.94 1.09 -7.34
CA GLY A 28 -0.72 -0.27 -7.84
C GLY A 28 -0.48 -1.31 -6.73
N THR A 29 -0.27 -0.89 -5.48
CA THR A 29 -0.06 -1.84 -4.37
C THR A 29 -1.30 -2.68 -4.09
N TYR A 30 -2.47 -2.05 -4.05
CA TYR A 30 -3.75 -2.75 -3.87
C TYR A 30 -3.98 -3.80 -4.97
N GLU A 31 -3.68 -3.46 -6.22
CA GLU A 31 -3.75 -4.41 -7.34
C GLU A 31 -2.84 -5.62 -7.10
N LYS A 32 -1.59 -5.41 -6.69
CA LYS A 32 -0.66 -6.51 -6.38
C LYS A 32 -1.14 -7.35 -5.20
N ALA A 33 -1.74 -6.75 -4.19
CA ALA A 33 -2.30 -7.46 -3.04
C ALA A 33 -3.47 -8.38 -3.43
N VAL A 34 -4.39 -7.88 -4.26
CA VAL A 34 -5.51 -8.68 -4.81
C VAL A 34 -4.97 -9.83 -5.66
N LEU A 35 -4.04 -9.56 -6.57
CA LEU A 35 -3.45 -10.58 -7.44
C LEU A 35 -2.64 -11.62 -6.65
N ALA A 36 -1.89 -11.21 -5.63
CA ALA A 36 -1.16 -12.13 -4.77
C ALA A 36 -2.12 -13.08 -4.05
N LYS A 37 -3.20 -12.54 -3.47
CA LYS A 37 -4.24 -13.33 -2.80
C LYS A 37 -4.88 -14.35 -3.73
N GLU A 38 -5.27 -13.93 -4.93
CA GLU A 38 -5.88 -14.80 -5.94
C GLU A 38 -4.96 -15.97 -6.35
N ASN A 39 -3.65 -15.75 -6.33
CA ASN A 39 -2.65 -16.75 -6.70
C ASN A 39 -2.04 -17.47 -5.49
N ASN A 40 -2.60 -17.31 -4.28
CA ASN A 40 -2.11 -17.89 -3.02
C ASN A 40 -0.64 -17.54 -2.70
N ILE A 41 -0.20 -16.34 -3.09
CA ILE A 41 1.13 -15.83 -2.80
C ILE A 41 1.07 -14.99 -1.53
N PRO A 42 1.94 -15.22 -0.53
CA PRO A 42 1.96 -14.42 0.67
C PRO A 42 2.42 -12.99 0.35
N PHE A 43 1.80 -12.02 1.04
CA PHE A 43 1.97 -10.59 0.80
C PHE A 43 2.41 -9.92 2.10
N TYR A 44 3.62 -9.39 2.13
CA TYR A 44 4.21 -8.78 3.31
C TYR A 44 4.41 -7.27 3.10
N VAL A 45 4.29 -6.55 4.20
CA VAL A 45 4.53 -5.10 4.26
C VAL A 45 5.72 -4.86 5.19
N ALA A 46 6.80 -4.30 4.67
CA ALA A 46 7.96 -3.90 5.47
C ALA A 46 7.92 -2.40 5.70
N ALA A 47 7.71 -1.98 6.94
CA ALA A 47 7.62 -0.58 7.31
C ALA A 47 8.09 -0.37 8.76
N PRO A 48 8.83 0.71 9.05
CA PRO A 48 9.21 1.02 10.42
C PRO A 48 7.97 1.36 11.26
N PHE A 49 8.05 1.18 12.58
CA PHE A 49 6.93 1.46 13.48
C PHE A 49 6.43 2.91 13.40
N SER A 50 7.30 3.86 13.04
CA SER A 50 6.94 5.27 12.79
C SER A 50 5.95 5.48 11.64
N THR A 51 5.73 4.47 10.81
CA THR A 51 4.77 4.50 9.68
C THR A 51 3.34 4.21 10.14
N PHE A 52 3.18 3.63 11.33
CA PHE A 52 1.88 3.37 11.92
C PHE A 52 1.33 4.67 12.52
N ASP A 53 0.16 5.08 12.05
CA ASP A 53 -0.52 6.29 12.50
C ASP A 53 -1.65 5.90 13.47
N GLY A 54 -1.35 6.00 14.77
CA GLY A 54 -2.30 5.69 15.84
C GLY A 54 -3.52 6.63 15.90
N ASN A 55 -3.59 7.69 15.09
CA ASN A 55 -4.74 8.59 15.03
C ASN A 55 -5.71 8.26 13.89
N ILE A 56 -5.37 7.31 13.02
CA ILE A 56 -6.19 6.90 11.88
C ILE A 56 -6.77 5.52 12.16
N GLU A 57 -8.09 5.45 12.27
CA GLU A 57 -8.79 4.20 12.63
C GLU A 57 -8.77 3.18 11.50
N ARG A 58 -8.98 3.62 10.24
CA ARG A 58 -9.08 2.73 9.07
C ARG A 58 -8.51 3.34 7.80
N GLY A 59 -8.29 2.50 6.79
CA GLY A 59 -7.71 2.91 5.51
C GLY A 59 -8.48 4.01 4.77
N ASP A 60 -9.82 4.00 4.87
CA ASP A 60 -10.69 5.02 4.25
C ASP A 60 -10.45 6.44 4.81
N ASP A 61 -9.86 6.54 6.00
CA ASP A 61 -9.56 7.82 6.64
C ASP A 61 -8.15 8.33 6.27
N ILE A 62 -7.37 7.58 5.48
CA ILE A 62 -6.06 8.01 4.98
C ILE A 62 -6.26 8.95 3.77
N PRO A 63 -5.80 10.21 3.82
CA PRO A 63 -5.88 11.11 2.68
C PRO A 63 -4.95 10.65 1.56
N ILE A 64 -5.49 10.55 0.34
CA ILE A 64 -4.72 10.20 -0.86
C ILE A 64 -4.34 11.47 -1.61
N GLU A 65 -3.04 11.67 -1.79
CA GLU A 65 -2.48 12.74 -2.63
C GLU A 65 -2.89 12.50 -4.09
N GLU A 66 -3.58 13.47 -4.69
CA GLU A 66 -3.77 13.57 -6.14
C GLU A 66 -2.74 14.56 -6.68
N ARG A 67 -1.86 14.09 -7.55
CA ARG A 67 -0.77 14.87 -8.13
C ARG A 67 -1.19 15.50 -9.45
N ASP A 68 -0.33 16.37 -9.98
CA ASP A 68 -0.58 17.02 -11.27
C ASP A 68 -0.73 15.97 -12.38
N GLU A 69 -1.70 16.19 -13.28
CA GLU A 69 -1.94 15.32 -14.43
C GLU A 69 -0.78 15.39 -15.44
N GLU A 70 0.03 16.45 -15.42
CA GLU A 70 1.22 16.59 -16.26
C GLU A 70 2.23 15.44 -16.04
N GLU A 71 2.35 14.89 -14.84
CA GLU A 71 3.27 13.77 -14.56
C GLU A 71 2.94 12.50 -15.35
N ILE A 72 1.68 12.35 -15.78
CA ILE A 72 1.22 11.25 -16.62
C ILE A 72 1.20 11.69 -18.10
N LYS A 73 0.77 12.93 -18.37
CA LYS A 73 0.60 13.44 -19.74
C LYS A 73 1.91 13.74 -20.44
N VAL A 74 2.97 14.03 -19.69
CA VAL A 74 4.27 14.43 -20.21
C VAL A 74 5.35 13.50 -19.66
N ILE A 75 6.10 12.88 -20.56
CA ILE A 75 7.30 12.13 -20.18
C ILE A 75 8.51 12.92 -20.69
N ARG A 76 9.34 13.40 -19.75
CA ARG A 76 10.42 14.36 -20.03
C ARG A 76 9.83 15.63 -20.66
N ASP A 77 10.07 15.86 -21.94
CA ASP A 77 9.60 17.03 -22.67
C ASP A 77 8.58 16.67 -23.78
N THR A 78 8.02 15.45 -23.73
CA THR A 78 7.09 14.94 -24.76
C THR A 78 5.69 14.74 -24.19
N GLU A 79 4.73 15.51 -24.72
CA GLU A 79 3.30 15.25 -24.52
C GLU A 79 2.91 13.91 -25.19
N ILE A 80 2.42 12.96 -24.40
CA ILE A 80 2.02 11.62 -24.87
C ILE A 80 0.51 11.39 -24.83
N PHE A 81 -0.27 12.40 -24.39
CA PHE A 81 -1.73 12.39 -24.37
C PHE A 81 -2.29 13.53 -25.25
N PRO A 82 -3.49 13.37 -25.85
CA PRO A 82 -4.20 14.50 -26.44
C PRO A 82 -4.48 15.60 -25.40
N LYS A 83 -4.26 16.86 -25.77
CA LYS A 83 -4.38 18.04 -24.89
C LYS A 83 -5.72 18.14 -24.14
N TRP A 84 -6.80 17.66 -24.74
CA TRP A 84 -8.15 17.72 -24.17
C TRP A 84 -8.48 16.59 -23.19
N MET A 85 -7.63 15.55 -23.11
CA MET A 85 -7.88 14.38 -22.26
C MET A 85 -7.65 14.76 -20.80
N LYS A 86 -8.61 14.44 -19.91
CA LYS A 86 -8.45 14.59 -18.45
C LYS A 86 -7.94 13.28 -17.85
N VAL A 87 -7.06 13.38 -16.85
CA VAL A 87 -6.42 12.23 -16.21
C VAL A 87 -6.59 12.32 -14.69
N LYS A 88 -6.65 11.18 -14.01
CA LYS A 88 -6.51 11.09 -12.55
C LYS A 88 -5.11 10.62 -12.21
N ASN A 89 -4.49 11.20 -11.19
CA ASN A 89 -3.13 10.84 -10.78
C ASN A 89 -3.04 10.67 -9.25
N PRO A 90 -3.75 9.68 -8.67
CA PRO A 90 -3.57 9.34 -7.27
C PRO A 90 -2.16 8.76 -7.08
N ALA A 91 -1.39 9.36 -6.18
CA ALA A 91 -0.01 8.94 -5.91
C ALA A 91 0.07 7.64 -5.11
N PHE A 92 -1.01 7.26 -4.44
CA PHE A 92 -1.11 6.12 -3.53
C PHE A 92 -2.47 5.41 -3.71
N ASP A 93 -2.53 4.15 -3.26
CA ASP A 93 -3.79 3.45 -3.01
C ASP A 93 -3.80 2.86 -1.60
N VAL A 94 -5.01 2.50 -1.13
CA VAL A 94 -5.22 1.85 0.15
C VAL A 94 -5.37 0.34 -0.07
N THR A 95 -4.55 -0.44 0.62
CA THR A 95 -4.63 -1.89 0.64
C THR A 95 -5.22 -2.36 1.96
N PRO A 96 -6.38 -3.06 1.94
CA PRO A 96 -6.98 -3.62 3.14
C PRO A 96 -6.11 -4.68 3.81
N SER A 97 -6.06 -4.66 5.14
CA SER A 97 -5.20 -5.53 5.95
C SER A 97 -5.47 -7.03 5.77
N ARG A 98 -6.68 -7.39 5.34
CA ARG A 98 -7.08 -8.77 4.99
C ARG A 98 -6.25 -9.41 3.87
N TYR A 99 -5.56 -8.61 3.04
CA TYR A 99 -4.65 -9.12 2.02
C TYR A 99 -3.23 -9.33 2.56
N VAL A 100 -2.90 -8.77 3.73
CA VAL A 100 -1.56 -8.81 4.30
C VAL A 100 -1.36 -10.10 5.10
N THR A 101 -0.26 -10.77 4.82
CA THR A 101 0.21 -11.95 5.56
C THR A 101 0.83 -11.52 6.89
N ALA A 102 1.78 -10.57 6.85
CA ALA A 102 2.34 -9.95 8.04
C ALA A 102 3.02 -8.61 7.73
N PHE A 103 3.17 -7.80 8.77
CA PHE A 103 3.97 -6.58 8.81
C PHE A 103 5.35 -6.89 9.39
N ILE A 104 6.40 -6.39 8.76
CA ILE A 104 7.80 -6.53 9.17
C ILE A 104 8.29 -5.16 9.63
N THR A 105 8.71 -5.06 10.88
CA THR A 105 9.23 -3.82 11.47
C THR A 105 10.55 -4.09 12.20
N GLU A 106 11.20 -3.04 12.70
CA GLU A 106 12.37 -3.14 13.57
C GLU A 106 12.09 -3.83 14.92
N LYS A 107 10.82 -4.06 15.27
CA LYS A 107 10.38 -4.69 16.52
C LYS A 107 9.94 -6.15 16.35
N GLY A 108 9.93 -6.66 15.11
CA GLY A 108 9.54 -8.03 14.80
C GLY A 108 8.55 -8.14 13.63
N ILE A 109 7.88 -9.29 13.56
CA ILE A 109 6.90 -9.61 12.52
C ILE A 109 5.53 -9.79 13.17
N PHE A 110 4.53 -9.05 12.69
CA PHE A 110 3.20 -8.98 13.29
C PHE A 110 2.12 -9.33 12.27
N LYS A 111 1.11 -10.11 12.67
CA LYS A 111 -0.08 -10.30 11.83
C LYS A 111 -0.98 -9.08 11.91
N PRO A 112 -1.82 -8.81 10.89
CA PRO A 112 -2.77 -7.70 10.93
C PRO A 112 -3.61 -7.62 12.21
N GLY A 113 -4.10 -8.77 12.69
CA GLY A 113 -4.94 -8.84 13.89
C GLY A 113 -4.23 -8.55 15.21
N ASP A 114 -2.90 -8.47 15.23
CA ASP A 114 -2.14 -8.20 16.45
C ASP A 114 -1.76 -6.72 16.61
N ILE A 115 -1.95 -5.89 15.57
CA ILE A 115 -1.45 -4.51 15.51
C ILE A 115 -1.92 -3.65 16.68
N GLU A 116 -3.21 -3.67 17.01
CA GLU A 116 -3.76 -2.85 18.10
C GLU A 116 -3.07 -3.11 19.43
N ARG A 117 -2.89 -4.40 19.77
CA ARG A 117 -2.17 -4.79 20.98
C ARG A 117 -0.74 -4.25 20.99
N TYR A 118 -0.08 -4.18 19.84
CA TYR A 118 1.28 -3.64 19.74
C TYR A 118 1.33 -2.11 19.82
N LEU A 119 0.32 -1.41 19.30
CA LEU A 119 0.22 0.04 19.43
C LEU A 119 0.01 0.45 20.90
N GLU A 120 -0.80 -0.29 21.65
CA GLU A 120 -1.07 -0.02 23.07
C GLU A 120 0.12 -0.26 23.99
N VAL A 121 1.00 -1.23 23.67
CA VAL A 121 2.14 -1.61 24.54
C VAL A 121 3.32 -0.63 24.41
N ILE A 122 3.30 0.24 23.39
CA ILE A 122 4.46 1.03 22.97
C ILE A 122 4.17 2.54 22.98
N ALA A 123 2.89 2.94 22.97
CA ALA A 123 2.44 4.31 23.21
C ALA A 123 2.63 4.72 24.68
#